data_AF-A0A7T5UNC1-F1
#
_entry.id   AF-A0A7T5UNC1-F1
#
_cell.length_a   1.000
_cell.length_b   1.000
_cell.length_c   1.000
_cell.angle_alpha   90.00
_cell.angle_beta   90.00
_cell.angle_gamma   90.00
#
_symmetry.space_group_name_H-M   'P 1'
#
loop_
_entity.id
_entity.type
_entity.pdbx_description
1 polymer ?
#
loop_
_entity_poly.entity_id
_entity_poly.type
_entity_poly.pdbx_seq_one_letter_code
_entity_poly.pdbx_strand_id
1 'polypeptide(L)'
;MTASKNLTGSVCTRCGKPRVVVETYEEKVETSVVMYTITACSDSECQKKVDQVLKEEKRKRLVIKDEQEKRELLRKATFAARKNA
;
A
#
# COMPACT_ATOMS: atom_id res chain seq x y z
N MET A 1 -8.59 -27.73 16.36
CA MET A 1 -7.93 -26.52 16.91
C MET A 1 -8.29 -25.34 16.02
N THR A 2 -9.46 -24.75 16.21
CA THR A 2 -10.00 -23.65 15.41
C THR A 2 -9.45 -22.33 15.93
N ALA A 3 -8.44 -21.80 15.25
CA ALA A 3 -7.90 -20.47 15.53
C ALA A 3 -9.03 -19.43 15.41
N SER A 4 -9.35 -18.77 16.52
CA SER A 4 -10.25 -17.62 16.58
C SER A 4 -9.75 -16.54 15.64
N LYS A 5 -10.28 -16.52 14.41
CA LYS A 5 -10.03 -15.45 13.45
C LYS A 5 -10.82 -14.23 13.92
N ASN A 6 -10.11 -13.18 14.36
CA ASN A 6 -10.71 -11.89 14.70
C ASN A 6 -11.33 -11.28 13.43
N LEU A 7 -12.62 -11.50 13.26
CA LEU A 7 -13.42 -11.05 12.12
C LEU A 7 -13.79 -9.59 12.32
N THR A 8 -13.62 -8.77 11.29
CA THR A 8 -13.82 -7.31 11.38
C THR A 8 -15.25 -6.85 11.14
N GLY A 9 -16.20 -7.79 10.97
CA GLY A 9 -17.56 -7.50 10.51
C GLY A 9 -17.67 -7.07 9.04
N SER A 10 -16.54 -6.82 8.37
CA SER A 10 -16.49 -6.47 6.95
C SER A 10 -16.33 -7.71 6.06
N VAL A 11 -16.98 -7.67 4.88
CA VAL A 11 -16.92 -8.74 3.87
C VAL A 11 -16.01 -8.36 2.72
N CYS A 12 -15.40 -9.37 2.09
CA CYS A 12 -14.60 -9.19 0.89
C CYS A 12 -15.53 -8.92 -0.30
N THR A 13 -15.30 -7.83 -1.02
CA THR A 13 -16.08 -7.45 -2.21
C THR A 13 -15.90 -8.40 -3.39
N ARG A 14 -14.83 -9.22 -3.41
CA ARG A 14 -14.54 -10.14 -4.52
C ARG A 14 -15.15 -11.53 -4.34
N CYS A 15 -15.16 -12.04 -3.11
CA CYS A 15 -15.60 -13.41 -2.83
C CYS A 15 -16.71 -13.51 -1.77
N GLY A 16 -17.14 -12.40 -1.16
CA GLY A 16 -18.19 -12.35 -0.14
C GLY A 16 -17.80 -12.89 1.24
N LYS A 17 -16.65 -13.58 1.37
CA LYS A 17 -16.16 -14.13 2.64
C LYS A 17 -15.71 -13.02 3.59
N PRO A 18 -15.76 -13.23 4.92
CA PRO A 18 -15.43 -12.20 5.88
C PRO A 18 -13.92 -11.90 5.89
N ARG A 19 -13.58 -10.66 6.26
CA ARG A 19 -12.19 -10.23 6.45
C ARG A 19 -11.71 -10.48 7.86
N VAL A 20 -10.44 -10.83 7.98
CA VAL A 20 -9.73 -11.11 9.23
C VAL A 20 -8.70 -10.03 9.50
N VAL A 21 -8.50 -9.68 10.78
CA VAL A 21 -7.39 -8.83 11.20
C VAL A 21 -6.09 -9.62 11.06
N VAL A 22 -5.12 -9.03 10.36
CA VAL A 22 -3.77 -9.60 10.19
C VAL A 22 -2.81 -8.99 11.18
N GLU A 23 -2.86 -7.67 11.33
CA GLU A 23 -1.91 -6.91 12.13
C GLU A 23 -2.57 -5.64 12.64
N THR A 24 -2.21 -5.24 13.85
CA THR A 24 -2.59 -3.97 14.44
C THR A 24 -1.35 -3.31 14.98
N TYR A 25 -1.13 -2.04 14.65
CA TYR A 25 -0.03 -1.27 15.19
C TYR A 25 -0.49 0.14 15.55
N GLU A 26 0.22 0.74 16.49
CA GLU A 26 -0.05 2.07 16.99
C GLU A 26 1.05 3.02 16.52
N GLU A 27 0.66 4.16 15.99
CA GLU A 27 1.56 5.23 15.61
C GLU A 27 1.22 6.47 16.41
N LYS A 28 2.22 7.02 17.11
CA LYS A 28 2.04 8.27 17.85
C LYS A 28 2.35 9.45 16.92
N VAL A 29 1.32 10.23 16.61
CA VAL A 29 1.42 11.41 15.75
C VAL A 29 1.19 12.64 16.62
N GLU A 30 2.30 13.32 16.93
CA GLU A 30 2.38 14.52 17.78
C GLU A 30 1.70 14.35 19.15
N THR A 31 0.41 14.67 19.22
CA THR A 31 -0.40 14.67 20.45
C THR A 31 -1.38 13.50 20.52
N SER A 32 -1.54 12.73 19.44
CA SER A 32 -2.54 11.66 19.32
C SER A 32 -1.90 10.30 19.03
N VAL A 33 -2.59 9.23 19.42
CA VAL A 33 -2.22 7.86 19.09
C VAL A 33 -3.20 7.36 18.04
N VAL A 34 -2.69 6.97 16.89
CA VAL A 34 -3.46 6.42 15.78
C VAL A 34 -3.30 4.90 15.78
N MET A 35 -4.43 4.20 15.91
CA MET A 35 -4.47 2.74 15.77
C MET A 35 -4.72 2.37 14.31
N TYR A 36 -3.79 1.64 13.72
CA TYR A 36 -3.94 1.07 12.39
C TYR A 36 -4.26 -0.42 12.49
N THR A 37 -5.29 -0.84 11.77
CA THR A 37 -5.70 -2.24 11.67
C THR A 37 -5.60 -2.71 10.23
N ILE A 38 -4.67 -3.62 9.96
CA ILE A 38 -4.52 -4.26 8.65
C ILE A 38 -5.43 -5.49 8.61
N THR A 39 -6.20 -5.59 7.52
CA THR A 39 -7.14 -6.69 7.31
C THR A 39 -6.87 -7.41 6.00
N ALA A 40 -7.14 -8.71 5.96
CA ALA A 40 -7.04 -9.53 4.77
C ALA A 40 -8.29 -10.39 4.56
N CYS A 41 -8.46 -10.90 3.34
CA CYS A 41 -9.49 -11.87 3.05
C CYS A 41 -9.19 -13.19 3.77
N SER A 42 -10.21 -13.80 4.38
CA SER A 42 -10.09 -15.12 5.03
C SER A 42 -9.81 -16.28 4.06
N ASP A 43 -10.04 -16.05 2.76
CA ASP A 43 -9.80 -17.00 1.67
C ASP A 43 -8.45 -16.76 1.02
N SER A 44 -7.56 -17.74 1.12
CA SER A 44 -6.19 -17.66 0.62
C SER A 44 -6.11 -17.58 -0.90
N GLU A 45 -7.04 -18.18 -1.65
CA GLU A 45 -7.05 -18.10 -3.11
C GLU A 45 -7.49 -16.71 -3.57
N CYS A 46 -8.53 -16.17 -2.92
CA CYS A 46 -8.97 -14.81 -3.18
C CYS A 46 -7.89 -13.79 -2.81
N GLN A 47 -7.21 -13.98 -1.67
CA GLN A 47 -6.16 -13.08 -1.22
C GLN A 47 -4.96 -13.10 -2.17
N LYS A 48 -4.51 -14.28 -2.61
CA LYS A 48 -3.39 -14.42 -3.56
C LYS A 48 -3.62 -13.64 -4.86
N LYS A 49 -4.85 -13.67 -5.40
CA LYS A 49 -5.20 -12.89 -6.61
C LYS A 49 -5.09 -11.39 -6.37
N VAL A 50 -5.53 -10.91 -5.21
CA VAL A 50 -5.40 -9.51 -4.83
C VAL A 50 -3.94 -9.13 -4.67
N ASP A 51 -3.15 -9.95 -3.98
CA ASP A 51 -1.73 -9.70 -3.75
C ASP A 51 -0.91 -9.64 -5.05
N GLN A 52 -1.26 -10.49 -6.03
CA GLN A 52 -0.65 -10.44 -7.37
C GLN A 52 -0.91 -9.10 -8.05
N VAL A 53 -2.16 -8.65 -8.08
CA VAL A 53 -2.54 -7.35 -8.66
C VAL A 53 -1.84 -6.21 -7.92
N LEU A 54 -1.84 -6.22 -6.59
CA LEU A 54 -1.16 -5.21 -5.78
C LEU A 54 0.35 -5.16 -6.05
N LYS A 55 0.98 -6.33 -6.27
CA LYS A 55 2.41 -6.42 -6.60
C LYS A 55 2.70 -5.81 -7.98
N GLU A 56 1.84 -6.06 -8.96
CA GLU A 56 1.98 -5.47 -10.30
C GLU A 56 1.79 -3.96 -10.28
N GLU A 57 0.73 -3.47 -9.62
CA GLU A 57 0.47 -2.05 -9.47
C GLU A 57 1.58 -1.33 -8.71
N LYS A 58 2.14 -1.97 -7.67
CA LYS A 58 3.31 -1.44 -6.95
C LYS A 58 4.51 -1.28 -7.90
N ARG A 59 4.79 -2.26 -8.77
CA ARG A 59 5.89 -2.14 -9.74
C ARG A 59 5.65 -0.99 -10.71
N LYS A 60 4.44 -0.87 -11.27
CA LYS A 60 4.10 0.24 -12.18
C LYS A 60 4.31 1.60 -11.52
N ARG A 61 3.83 1.76 -10.28
CA ARG A 61 4.00 3.00 -9.50
C ARG A 61 5.48 3.33 -9.24
N LEU A 62 6.32 2.34 -8.96
CA LEU A 62 7.76 2.54 -8.76
C LEU A 62 8.45 3.04 -10.03
N VAL A 63 8.13 2.45 -11.18
CA VAL A 63 8.70 2.88 -12.47
C VAL A 63 8.30 4.32 -12.79
N ILE A 64 7.01 4.66 -12.64
CA ILE A 64 6.52 6.03 -12.88
C ILE A 64 7.24 7.03 -11.96
N LYS A 65 7.41 6.67 -10.67
CA LYS A 65 8.09 7.53 -9.71
C LYS A 65 9.55 7.77 -10.08
N ASP A 66 10.29 6.72 -10.43
CA ASP A 66 11.69 6.82 -10.87
C ASP A 66 11.83 7.69 -12.14
N GLU A 67 10.92 7.54 -13.11
CA GLU A 67 10.91 8.40 -14.28
C GLU A 67 10.60 9.87 -13.94
N GLN A 68 9.67 10.13 -13.03
CA GLN A 68 9.34 11.47 -12.58
C GLN A 68 10.53 12.14 -11.90
N GLU A 69 11.22 11.42 -11.01
CA GLU A 69 12.42 11.90 -10.33
C GLU A 69 13.53 12.24 -11.34
N LYS A 70 13.79 11.38 -12.32
CA LYS A 70 14.75 11.64 -13.40
C LYS A 70 14.40 12.89 -14.21
N ARG A 71 13.12 13.06 -14.57
CA ARG A 71 12.66 14.25 -15.31
C ARG A 71 12.82 15.53 -14.47
N GLU A 72 12.57 15.47 -13.17
CA GLU A 72 12.75 16.59 -12.27
C GLU A 72 14.23 16.99 -12.14
N LEU A 73 15.13 16.00 -12.00
CA LEU A 73 16.57 16.24 -11.95
C LEU A 73 17.09 16.90 -13.23
N LEU A 74 16.66 16.41 -14.40
CA LEU A 74 17.01 17.02 -15.69
C LEU A 74 16.50 18.45 -15.80
N ARG A 75 15.26 18.72 -15.38
CA ARG A 75 14.72 20.09 -15.34
C ARG A 75 15.57 21.00 -14.45
N LYS A 76 15.89 20.56 -13.23
CA LYS A 76 16.74 21.35 -12.31
C LYS A 76 18.12 21.63 -12.92
N ALA A 77 18.72 20.64 -13.58
CA ALA A 77 20.02 20.79 -14.25
C ALA A 77 19.97 21.78 -15.42
N THR A 78 18.94 21.72 -16.28
CA THR A 78 18.80 22.67 -17.40
C THR A 78 18.54 24.10 -16.91
N PHE A 79 17.73 24.27 -15.86
CA PHE A 79 17.54 25.59 -15.22
C PHE A 79 18.85 26.13 -14.64
N ALA A 80 19.64 25.29 -13.96
CA ALA A 80 20.95 25.70 -13.43
C ALA A 80 21.93 26.08 -14.56
N ALA A 81 22.00 25.31 -15.64
CA ALA A 81 22.86 25.60 -16.78
C ALA A 81 22.48 26.93 -17.47
N ARG A 82 21.17 27.20 -17.64
CA ARG A 82 20.68 28.47 -18.21
C ARG A 82 20.93 29.68 -17.29
N LYS A 83 20.97 29.49 -15.97
CA LYS A 83 21.23 30.59 -15.02
C LYS A 83 22.71 30.98 -14.97
N ASN A 84 23.61 30.04 -15.29
CA ASN A 84 25.07 30.26 -15.26
C ASN A 84 25.67 30.63 -16.62
N ALA A 85 24.84 30.80 -17.66
CA ALA A 85 25.21 31.25 -19.00
C ALA A 85 24.72 32.68 -19.23
#